data_AF-A0A4D7BVG0-F1
#
_entry.id   AF-A0A4D7BVG0-F1
#
_cell.length_a   1.000
_cell.length_b   1.000
_cell.length_c   1.000
_cell.angle_alpha   90.00
_cell.angle_beta   90.00
_cell.angle_gamma   90.00
#
_symmetry.space_group_name_H-M   'P 1'
#
loop_
_entity.id
_entity.type
_entity.pdbx_description
1 polymer ?
#
loop_
_entity_poly.entity_id
_entity_poly.type
_entity_poly.pdbx_seq_one_letter_code
_entity_poly.pdbx_strand_id
1 'polypeptide(L)' 'MARPHLGPRRSYPLRLDPALLAAIERLAAAEIRSVNGQIEALLREALVARGIGVKAGEDDAAPRGDPP' A
#
# COMPACT_ATOMS: atom_id res chain seq x y z
N MET A 1 0.36 23.70 15.84
CA MET A 1 1.24 22.52 15.72
C MET A 1 1.13 22.01 14.30
N ALA A 2 2.23 22.02 13.53
CA ALA A 2 2.21 21.63 12.12
C ALA A 2 2.03 20.11 12.01
N ARG A 3 1.02 19.68 11.24
CA ARG A 3 0.84 18.28 10.85
C ARG A 3 2.06 17.89 10.00
N PRO A 4 2.83 16.84 10.34
CA PRO A 4 3.87 16.36 9.44
C PRO A 4 3.20 15.99 8.12
N HIS A 5 3.67 16.61 7.03
CA HIS A 5 3.19 16.26 5.71
C HIS A 5 3.80 14.92 5.36
N LEU A 6 2.95 13.88 5.37
CA LEU A 6 3.22 12.63 4.66
C LEU A 6 3.73 12.99 3.26
N GLY A 7 4.85 12.40 2.88
CA GLY A 7 5.43 12.57 1.55
C GLY A 7 4.39 12.28 0.46
N PRO A 8 4.53 12.89 -0.73
CA PRO A 8 3.54 12.75 -1.78
C PRO A 8 3.53 11.32 -2.35
N ARG A 9 2.46 10.56 -2.06
CA ARG A 9 2.19 9.30 -2.76
C ARG A 9 1.91 9.59 -4.24
N ARG A 10 2.70 9.00 -5.13
CA ARG A 10 2.53 9.16 -6.58
C ARG A 10 1.50 8.16 -7.10
N SER A 11 0.47 8.66 -7.80
CA SER A 11 -0.47 7.80 -8.52
C SER A 11 0.20 7.25 -9.78
N TYR A 12 0.07 5.94 -10.01
CA TYR A 12 0.60 5.27 -11.18
C TYR A 12 -0.50 4.46 -11.89
N PRO A 13 -0.74 4.65 -13.20
CA PRO A 13 -1.74 3.89 -13.92
C PRO A 13 -1.26 2.44 -14.08
N LEU A 14 -1.93 1.52 -13.38
CA LEU A 14 -1.61 0.09 -13.41
C LEU A 14 -2.62 -0.66 -14.27
N ARG A 15 -2.13 -1.42 -15.25
CA ARG A 15 -2.98 -2.32 -16.06
C ARG A 15 -2.98 -3.69 -15.40
N LEU A 16 -4.13 -4.11 -14.91
CA LEU A 16 -4.35 -5.42 -14.30
C LEU A 16 -5.42 -6.18 -15.07
N ASP A 17 -5.25 -7.49 -15.14
CA ASP A 17 -6.34 -8.38 -15.52
C ASP A 17 -7.50 -8.24 -14.51
N PRO A 18 -8.78 -8.18 -14.95
CA PRO A 18 -9.91 -8.02 -14.04
C PRO A 18 -10.06 -9.14 -13.01
N ALA A 19 -9.72 -10.38 -13.35
CA ALA A 19 -9.79 -11.50 -12.41
C ALA A 19 -8.69 -11.42 -11.35
N LEU A 20 -7.50 -10.94 -11.74
CA LEU A 20 -6.42 -10.63 -10.80
C LEU A 20 -6.83 -9.51 -9.83
N LEU A 21 -7.41 -8.41 -10.33
CA LEU A 21 -7.90 -7.33 -9.47
C LEU A 21 -8.96 -7.85 -8.48
N ALA A 22 -9.93 -8.64 -8.95
CA ALA A 22 -10.95 -9.21 -8.08
C ALA A 22 -10.37 -10.12 -6.99
N ALA A 23 -9.28 -10.85 -7.27
CA ALA A 23 -8.59 -11.64 -6.26
C ALA A 23 -7.92 -10.77 -5.19
N ILE A 24 -7.28 -9.68 -5.60
CA ILE A 24 -6.66 -8.71 -4.69
C ILE A 24 -7.73 -8.02 -3.83
N GLU A 25 -8.87 -7.65 -4.40
CA GLU A 25 -10.00 -7.06 -3.66
C GLU A 25 -10.54 -7.98 -2.57
N ARG A 26 -10.71 -9.28 -2.88
CA ARG A 26 -11.14 -10.28 -1.88
C ARG A 26 -10.11 -10.44 -0.77
N LEU A 27 -8.82 -10.47 -1.09
CA LEU A 27 -7.75 -10.56 -0.10
C LEU A 27 -7.70 -9.30 0.79
N ALA A 28 -7.78 -8.12 0.18
CA ALA A 28 -7.81 -6.84 0.89
C ALA A 28 -9.00 -6.76 1.86
N ALA A 29 -10.18 -7.24 1.44
CA ALA A 29 -11.35 -7.33 2.31
C ALA A 29 -11.14 -8.28 3.49
N ALA A 30 -10.52 -9.44 3.26
CA ALA A 30 -10.21 -10.41 4.32
C ALA A 30 -9.19 -9.88 5.35
N GLU A 31 -8.22 -9.07 4.91
CA GLU A 31 -7.18 -8.49 5.76
C GLU A 31 -7.52 -7.11 6.32
N ILE A 32 -8.74 -6.60 6.06
CA ILE A 32 -9.21 -5.28 6.51
C ILE A 32 -8.23 -4.18 6.04
N ARG A 33 -7.84 -4.25 4.77
CA ARG A 33 -6.92 -3.32 4.12
C ARG A 33 -7.58 -2.65 2.92
N SER A 34 -7.13 -1.45 2.58
CA SER A 34 -7.46 -0.87 1.28
C SER A 34 -6.82 -1.66 0.15
N VAL A 35 -7.48 -1.70 -1.02
CA VAL A 35 -6.96 -2.39 -2.21
C VAL A 35 -5.57 -1.88 -2.60
N ASN A 36 -5.35 -0.56 -2.59
CA ASN A 36 -4.04 0.03 -2.87
C ASN A 36 -2.98 -0.39 -1.84
N GLY A 37 -3.35 -0.45 -0.55
CA GLY A 37 -2.45 -0.94 0.48
C GLY A 37 -2.10 -2.42 0.29
N GLN A 38 -3.05 -3.23 -0.19
CA GLN A 38 -2.80 -4.65 -0.47
C GLN A 38 -1.85 -4.81 -1.66
N ILE A 39 -2.06 -4.04 -2.73
CA ILE A 39 -1.17 -4.01 -3.89
C ILE A 39 0.25 -3.65 -3.45
N GLU A 40 0.41 -2.63 -2.61
CA GLU A 40 1.72 -2.23 -2.11
C GLU A 40 2.40 -3.34 -1.29
N ALA A 41 1.66 -3.98 -0.38
CA ALA A 41 2.18 -5.07 0.45
C ALA A 41 2.69 -6.24 -0.41
N LEU A 42 1.85 -6.71 -1.35
CA LEU A 42 2.19 -7.79 -2.28
C LEU A 42 3.42 -7.44 -3.15
N LEU A 43 3.53 -6.19 -3.62
CA LEU A 43 4.69 -5.75 -4.39
C LEU A 43 5.97 -5.72 -3.55
N ARG A 44 5.90 -5.26 -2.29
CA ARG A 44 7.05 -5.27 -1.38
C ARG A 44 7.50 -6.70 -1.08
N GLU A 45 6.58 -7.60 -0.77
CA GLU A 45 6.87 -9.03 -0.57
C GLU A 45 7.54 -9.65 -1.79
N ALA A 46 6.99 -9.38 -2.98
CA ALA A 46 7.53 -9.87 -4.24
C ALA A 46 8.95 -9.35 -4.55
N LEU A 47 9.27 -8.11 -4.17
CA LEU A 47 10.60 -7.52 -4.33
C LEU A 47 11.60 -8.12 -3.33
N VAL A 48 11.19 -8.26 -2.07
CA VAL A 48 12.02 -8.90 -1.02
C VAL A 48 12.34 -10.34 -1.40
N ALA A 49 11.38 -11.10 -1.90
CA ALA A 49 11.58 -12.48 -2.38
C ALA A 49 12.61 -12.57 -3.53
N ARG A 50 12.84 -11.47 -4.25
CA ARG A 50 13.88 -11.34 -5.31
C ARG A 50 15.19 -10.75 -4.80
N GLY A 51 15.33 -10.53 -3.49
CA GLY A 51 16.50 -9.90 -2.88
C GLY A 51 16.57 -8.38 -3.06
N ILE A 52 15.47 -7.73 -3.48
CA ILE A 52 15.40 -6.28 -3.68
C ILE A 52 14.79 -5.65 -2.43
N GLY A 53 15.65 -5.03 -1.60
CA GLY A 53 15.21 -4.31 -0.40
C GLY A 53 14.51 -3.01 -0.75
N VAL A 54 13.26 -2.85 -0.34
CA VAL A 54 12.53 -1.58 -0.40
C VAL A 54 12.63 -0.90 0.96
N LYS A 55 13.31 0.25 1.03
CA LYS A 55 13.33 1.07 2.24
C LYS A 55 11.91 1.54 2.56
N ALA A 56 11.50 1.47 3.83
CA ALA A 56 10.27 2.14 4.26
C ALA A 56 10.43 3.64 3.96
N GLY A 57 9.51 4.20 3.17
CA GLY A 57 9.39 5.65 3.07
C GLY A 57 8.85 6.18 4.40
N GLU A 58 9.12 7.45 4.73
CA GLU A 58 8.64 8.14 5.94
C GLU A 58 7.11 8.08 6.15
N ASP A 59 6.35 7.61 5.15
CA ASP A 59 4.89 7.54 5.11
C ASP A 59 4.24 6.34 5.82
N ASP A 60 4.99 5.28 6.13
CA ASP A 60 4.46 4.06 6.78
C ASP A 60 4.30 4.21 8.30
N ALA A 61 4.83 5.30 8.89
CA ALA A 61 4.97 5.46 10.34
C ALA A 61 3.87 6.29 11.02
N ALA A 62 2.87 6.83 10.30
CA ALA A 62 1.86 7.69 10.92
C ALA A 62 0.66 6.90 11.48
N PRO A 63 0.43 6.87 12.81
CA PRO A 63 -0.84 6.41 13.34
C PRO A 63 -1.92 7.37 12.84
N ARG A 64 -2.97 6.82 12.22
CA ARG A 64 -4.19 7.55 11.86
C ARG A 64 -4.88 7.94 13.18
N GLY A 65 -4.55 9.10 13.71
CA GLY A 65 -5.26 9.67 14.85
C GLY A 65 -6.66 10.12 14.44
N ASP A 66 -7.66 9.70 15.21
CA ASP A 66 -9.07 10.05 15.07
C ASP A 66 -9.28 11.57 14.92
N PRO A 67 -10.15 12.01 13.99
CA PRO A 67 -10.53 13.40 13.90
C PRO A 67 -11.53 13.78 15.03
N PRO A 68 -11.60 15.05 15.44
CA PRO A 68 -12.60 15.53 16.39
C PRO A 68 -14.03 15.53 15.82
#